data_AF-A0A7T4U0X4-F1
#
_entry.id   AF-A0A7T4U0X4-F1
#
_cell.length_a   1.000
_cell.length_b   1.000
_cell.length_c   1.000
_cell.angle_alpha   90.00
_cell.angle_beta   90.00
_cell.angle_gamma   90.00
#
_symmetry.space_group_name_H-M   'P 1'
#
loop_
_entity.id
_entity.type
_entity.pdbx_description
1 polymer ?
#
loop_
_entity_poly.entity_id
_entity_poly.type
_entity_poly.pdbx_seq_one_letter_code
_entity_poly.pdbx_strand_id
1 'polypeptide(L)'
;MSWGIGFALTVAERIVRKRYPRHSVSLVDADIALQAGWALVGKDVRRRDGVQQRPNFFLEAWKPGEPSKVVPLACKGMHGKTPYMYTQPASASAQVEAVHVGPWNETPVLVTLTELLGRGGITVHTLPTNGDATLVFAPDVSARPPSAFA
;
A
#
# COMPACT_ATOMS: atom_id res chain seq x y z
N MET A 1 7.00 -15.43 -7.04
CA MET A 1 7.50 -14.65 -5.90
C MET A 1 8.99 -14.37 -6.10
N SER A 2 9.42 -13.11 -6.00
CA SER A 2 10.84 -12.76 -6.07
C SER A 2 11.53 -13.10 -4.75
N TRP A 3 12.71 -13.70 -4.80
CA TRP A 3 13.53 -14.08 -3.65
C TRP A 3 13.93 -12.89 -2.76
N GLY A 4 13.84 -11.66 -3.27
CA GLY A 4 14.17 -10.43 -2.54
C GLY A 4 13.04 -9.82 -1.70
N ILE A 5 11.83 -10.38 -1.73
CA ILE A 5 10.65 -9.71 -1.15
C ILE A 5 10.75 -9.52 0.36
N GLY A 6 11.37 -10.46 1.10
CA GLY A 6 11.58 -10.31 2.54
C GLY A 6 12.42 -9.08 2.88
N PHE A 7 13.52 -8.86 2.15
CA PHE A 7 14.38 -7.69 2.34
C PHE A 7 13.64 -6.39 1.99
N ALA A 8 12.89 -6.39 0.90
CA ALA A 8 12.04 -5.25 0.52
C ALA A 8 11.06 -4.88 1.65
N LEU A 9 10.35 -5.87 2.20
CA LEU A 9 9.40 -5.68 3.29
C LEU A 9 10.06 -5.17 4.57
N THR A 10 11.20 -5.75 4.97
CA THR A 10 11.93 -5.30 6.16
C THR A 10 12.42 -3.85 6.02
N VAL A 11 12.93 -3.48 4.83
CA VAL A 11 13.36 -2.10 4.57
C VAL A 11 12.17 -1.15 4.56
N ALA A 12 11.06 -1.54 3.93
CA ALA A 12 9.85 -0.75 3.86
C ALA A 12 9.24 -0.51 5.25
N GLU A 13 9.12 -1.55 6.07
CA GLU A 13 8.67 -1.44 7.45
C GLU A 13 9.58 -0.51 8.27
N ARG A 14 10.90 -0.63 8.12
CA ARG A 14 11.86 0.26 8.79
C ARG A 14 11.68 1.72 8.38
N ILE A 15 11.40 2.00 7.11
CA ILE A 15 11.13 3.36 6.63
C ILE A 15 9.87 3.91 7.29
N VAL A 16 8.78 3.15 7.31
CA VAL A 16 7.51 3.58 7.91
C VAL A 16 7.65 3.76 9.42
N ARG A 17 8.33 2.84 10.13
CA ARG A 17 8.62 2.98 11.57
C ARG A 17 9.45 4.22 11.89
N LYS A 18 10.42 4.58 11.04
CA LYS A 18 11.19 5.83 11.22
C LYS A 18 10.33 7.07 11.01
N ARG A 19 9.40 7.02 10.05
CA ARG A 19 8.49 8.12 9.74
C ARG A 19 7.43 8.31 10.83
N TYR A 20 6.97 7.22 11.43
CA TYR A 20 5.92 7.20 12.46
C TYR A 20 6.42 6.48 13.72
N PRO A 21 7.34 7.07 14.50
CA PRO A 21 8.08 6.38 15.57
C PRO A 21 7.25 6.00 16.79
N ARG A 22 6.03 6.52 16.91
CA ARG A 22 5.11 6.23 18.03
C ARG A 22 3.90 5.40 17.60
N HIS A 23 3.92 4.89 16.37
CA HIS A 23 2.85 4.09 15.79
C HIS A 23 3.30 2.64 15.72
N SER A 24 2.33 1.74 15.93
CA SER A 24 2.49 0.33 15.56
C SER A 24 2.44 0.24 14.04
N VAL A 25 3.37 -0.50 13.45
CA VAL A 25 3.42 -0.73 12.00
C VAL A 25 3.01 -2.16 11.70
N SER A 26 2.01 -2.34 10.84
CA SER A 26 1.56 -3.64 10.35
C SER A 26 1.74 -3.72 8.84
N LEU A 27 2.00 -4.93 8.35
CA LEU A 27 2.06 -5.25 6.93
C LEU A 27 0.81 -6.03 6.55
N VAL A 28 0.11 -5.57 5.52
CA VAL A 28 -1.15 -6.16 5.07
C VAL A 28 -1.04 -6.50 3.59
N ASP A 29 -1.44 -7.72 3.21
CA ASP A 29 -1.54 -8.10 1.80
C ASP A 29 -2.65 -7.30 1.11
N ALA A 30 -2.30 -6.60 0.04
CA ALA A 30 -3.22 -5.69 -0.63
C ALA A 30 -4.39 -6.42 -1.30
N ASP A 31 -4.18 -7.64 -1.79
CA ASP A 31 -5.22 -8.41 -2.46
C ASP A 31 -6.27 -8.83 -1.44
N ILE A 32 -5.81 -9.32 -0.28
CA ILE A 32 -6.69 -9.73 0.81
C ILE A 32 -7.48 -8.52 1.33
N ALA A 33 -6.80 -7.38 1.58
CA ALA A 33 -7.45 -6.18 2.09
C ALA A 33 -8.51 -5.63 1.11
N LEU A 34 -8.17 -5.53 -0.18
CA LEU A 34 -9.10 -5.03 -1.20
C LEU A 34 -10.27 -6.00 -1.41
N GLN A 35 -10.02 -7.31 -1.43
CA GLN A 35 -11.08 -8.31 -1.55
C GLN A 35 -12.04 -8.27 -0.36
N ALA A 36 -11.52 -8.13 0.86
CA ALA A 36 -12.34 -7.98 2.07
C ALA A 36 -13.18 -6.68 2.00
N GLY A 37 -12.57 -5.56 1.61
CA GLY A 37 -13.28 -4.29 1.43
C GLY A 37 -14.41 -4.39 0.40
N TRP A 38 -14.18 -5.03 -0.74
CA TRP A 38 -15.22 -5.24 -1.76
C TRP A 38 -16.37 -6.12 -1.26
N ALA A 39 -16.07 -7.16 -0.49
CA ALA A 39 -17.11 -8.00 0.11
C ALA A 39 -18.01 -7.21 1.07
N LEU A 40 -17.46 -6.19 1.75
CA LEU A 40 -18.20 -5.36 2.71
C LEU A 40 -19.09 -4.29 2.04
N VAL A 41 -18.74 -3.80 0.85
CA VAL A 41 -19.48 -2.71 0.17
C VAL A 41 -20.62 -3.23 -0.74
N GLY A 42 -20.71 -4.54 -0.99
CA GLY A 42 -21.80 -5.15 -1.76
C GLY A 42 -21.65 -5.07 -3.29
N LYS A 43 -22.67 -5.51 -4.03
CA LYS A 43 -22.67 -5.72 -5.51
C LYS A 43 -22.44 -4.45 -6.36
N ASP A 44 -22.47 -3.27 -5.76
CA ASP A 44 -22.34 -1.99 -6.46
C ASP A 44 -20.88 -1.60 -6.74
N VAL A 45 -19.91 -2.24 -6.07
CA VAL A 45 -18.50 -2.12 -6.44
C VAL A 45 -18.18 -3.17 -7.51
N ARG A 46 -18.37 -2.79 -8.78
CA ARG A 46 -17.85 -3.60 -9.88
C ARG A 46 -16.33 -3.53 -9.83
N ARG A 47 -15.69 -4.64 -9.44
CA ARG A 47 -14.29 -4.91 -9.79
C ARG A 47 -14.18 -4.68 -11.30
N ARG A 48 -13.49 -3.63 -11.74
CA ARG A 48 -13.17 -3.51 -13.16
C ARG A 48 -12.23 -4.66 -13.50
N ASP A 49 -12.71 -5.56 -14.35
CA ASP A 49 -11.89 -6.58 -14.99
C ASP A 49 -10.82 -5.86 -15.83
N GLY A 50 -9.68 -5.58 -15.20
CA GLY A 50 -8.68 -4.66 -15.73
C GLY A 50 -7.81 -3.97 -14.69
N VAL A 51 -8.20 -3.96 -13.41
CA VAL A 51 -7.32 -3.49 -12.31
C VAL A 51 -6.27 -4.57 -12.00
N GLN A 52 -5.36 -4.78 -12.95
CA GLN A 52 -4.15 -5.60 -12.78
C GLN A 52 -3.03 -4.83 -12.07
N GLN A 53 -3.12 -3.50 -12.04
CA GLN A 53 -2.21 -2.64 -11.31
C GLN A 53 -2.79 -2.44 -9.91
N ARG A 54 -2.16 -3.06 -8.91
CA ARG A 54 -2.46 -2.86 -7.49
C ARG A 54 -1.14 -2.95 -6.72
N PRO A 55 -1.02 -2.29 -5.57
CA PRO A 55 0.15 -2.46 -4.73
C PRO A 55 0.26 -3.93 -4.31
N ASN A 56 1.47 -4.36 -3.94
CA ASN A 56 1.66 -5.69 -3.39
C ASN A 56 1.16 -5.76 -1.94
N PHE A 57 1.39 -4.70 -1.19
CA PHE A 57 1.04 -4.62 0.23
C PHE A 57 0.57 -3.23 0.60
N PHE A 58 -0.07 -3.13 1.76
CA PHE A 58 -0.22 -1.91 2.51
C PHE A 58 0.66 -1.98 3.76
N LEU A 59 1.35 -0.88 4.07
CA LEU A 59 1.92 -0.64 5.38
C LEU A 59 0.99 0.31 6.13
N GLU A 60 0.45 -0.16 7.24
CA GLU A 60 -0.37 0.66 8.13
C GLU A 60 0.47 1.10 9.32
N ALA A 61 0.53 2.41 9.58
CA ALA A 61 1.00 2.96 10.84
C ALA A 61 -0.22 3.42 11.63
N TRP A 62 -0.45 2.77 12.77
CA TRP A 62 -1.61 3.01 13.62
C TRP A 62 -1.19 3.36 15.05
N LYS A 63 -1.97 4.25 15.68
CA LYS A 63 -1.84 4.60 17.09
C LYS A 63 -3.24 4.82 17.66
N PRO A 64 -3.52 4.33 18.88
CA PRO A 64 -4.81 4.55 19.53
C PRO A 64 -5.20 6.04 19.56
N GLY A 65 -6.44 6.33 19.15
CA GLY A 65 -7.00 7.69 19.14
C GLY A 65 -6.60 8.54 17.92
N GLU A 66 -5.79 8.02 17.00
CA GLU A 66 -5.42 8.70 15.75
C GLU A 66 -5.92 7.92 14.52
N PRO A 67 -6.30 8.60 13.42
CA PRO A 67 -6.56 7.95 12.15
C PRO A 67 -5.35 7.15 11.65
N SER A 68 -5.58 5.96 11.07
CA SER A 68 -4.51 5.15 10.49
C SER A 68 -3.85 5.86 9.31
N LYS A 69 -2.53 5.73 9.20
CA LYS A 69 -1.75 6.14 8.03
C LYS A 69 -1.49 4.91 7.19
N VAL A 70 -1.90 4.91 5.92
CA VAL A 70 -1.70 3.76 5.03
C VAL A 70 -0.81 4.13 3.86
N VAL A 71 0.21 3.32 3.64
CA VAL A 71 1.21 3.47 2.59
C VAL A 71 1.10 2.28 1.63
N PRO A 72 0.56 2.47 0.40
CA PRO A 72 0.66 1.47 -0.66
C PRO A 72 2.12 1.16 -0.98
N LEU A 73 2.45 -0.12 -1.04
CA LEU A 73 3.79 -0.63 -1.28
C LEU A 73 3.84 -1.51 -2.53
N ALA A 74 4.68 -1.15 -3.49
CA ALA A 74 5.08 -2.04 -4.57
C ALA A 74 6.51 -2.56 -4.34
N CYS A 75 6.68 -3.87 -4.51
CA CYS A 75 7.96 -4.58 -4.37
C CYS A 75 8.31 -5.25 -5.70
N LYS A 76 9.42 -4.86 -6.32
CA LYS A 76 9.94 -5.51 -7.53
C LYS A 76 11.34 -6.06 -7.31
N GLY A 77 11.71 -7.06 -8.10
CA GLY A 77 13.09 -7.52 -8.23
C GLY A 77 13.72 -6.96 -9.50
N MET A 78 14.98 -6.53 -9.41
CA MET A 78 15.80 -6.20 -10.57
C MET A 78 16.73 -7.39 -10.85
N HIS A 79 16.36 -8.20 -11.84
CA HIS A 79 17.18 -9.30 -12.32
C HIS A 79 17.99 -8.86 -13.54
N GLY A 80 19.17 -8.29 -13.31
CA GLY A 80 20.39 -8.23 -14.15
C GLY A 80 20.33 -7.92 -15.67
N LYS A 81 19.17 -7.79 -16.30
CA LYS A 81 19.00 -7.57 -17.73
C LYS A 81 18.50 -6.13 -17.95
N THR A 82 19.24 -5.36 -18.74
CA THR A 82 18.99 -3.95 -19.07
C THR A 82 17.52 -3.58 -19.37
N PRO A 83 16.72 -4.35 -20.14
CA PRO A 83 15.31 -4.01 -20.37
C PRO A 83 14.41 -4.07 -19.12
N TYR A 84 14.82 -4.78 -18.05
CA TYR A 84 14.08 -4.84 -16.79
C TYR A 84 14.34 -3.65 -15.87
N MET A 85 15.43 -2.90 -16.09
CA MET A 85 15.79 -1.72 -15.29
C MET A 85 14.75 -0.61 -15.38
N TYR A 86 14.08 -0.45 -16.53
CA TYR A 86 13.08 0.61 -16.74
C TYR A 86 11.63 0.14 -16.56
N THR A 87 11.34 -1.11 -16.92
CA THR A 87 9.98 -1.65 -16.86
C THR A 87 9.52 -1.98 -15.45
N GLN A 88 10.43 -2.41 -14.56
CA GLN A 88 10.09 -2.70 -13.17
C GLN A 88 9.70 -1.44 -12.37
N PRO A 89 10.47 -0.33 -12.41
CA PRO A 89 10.05 0.92 -11.78
C PRO A 89 8.75 1.48 -12.37
N ALA A 90 8.58 1.46 -13.70
CA ALA A 90 7.37 1.97 -14.34
C ALA A 90 6.12 1.17 -13.91
N SER A 91 6.21 -0.17 -13.90
CA SER A 91 5.12 -1.00 -13.38
C SER A 91 4.89 -0.78 -11.89
N ALA A 92 5.93 -0.61 -11.07
CA ALA A 92 5.78 -0.36 -9.64
C ALA A 92 5.08 0.98 -9.36
N SER A 93 5.39 2.01 -10.15
CA SER A 93 4.70 3.31 -10.08
C SER A 93 3.22 3.17 -10.41
N ALA A 94 2.87 2.48 -11.49
CA ALA A 94 1.47 2.24 -11.84
C ALA A 94 0.72 1.43 -10.77
N GLN A 95 1.40 0.52 -10.09
CA GLN A 95 0.81 -0.29 -9.01
C GLN A 95 0.47 0.53 -7.77
N VAL A 96 1.35 1.43 -7.33
CA VAL A 96 1.08 2.25 -6.13
C VAL A 96 0.08 3.38 -6.40
N GLU A 97 0.03 3.90 -7.64
CA GLU A 97 -0.96 4.91 -8.06
C GLU A 97 -2.37 4.34 -8.25
N ALA A 98 -2.54 3.02 -8.24
CA ALA A 98 -3.84 2.40 -8.39
C ALA A 98 -4.75 2.56 -7.17
N VAL A 99 -4.21 3.01 -6.04
CA VAL A 99 -4.94 3.19 -4.79
C VAL A 99 -4.59 4.55 -4.19
N HIS A 100 -5.62 5.37 -4.00
CA HIS A 100 -5.51 6.61 -3.22
C HIS A 100 -6.32 6.51 -1.94
N VAL A 101 -5.68 6.92 -0.85
CA VAL A 101 -6.26 7.14 0.47
C VAL A 101 -6.39 8.65 0.66
N GLY A 102 -7.60 9.13 0.94
CA GLY A 102 -7.86 10.56 1.11
C GLY A 102 -7.89 11.32 -0.23
N PRO A 103 -7.58 12.63 -0.23
CA PRO A 103 -7.56 13.45 -1.44
C PRO A 103 -6.54 12.95 -2.48
N TRP A 104 -6.84 13.23 -3.74
CA TRP A 104 -5.95 12.91 -4.86
C TRP A 104 -4.55 13.48 -4.64
N ASN A 105 -3.51 12.68 -4.89
CA ASN A 105 -2.10 13.06 -4.76
C ASN A 105 -1.60 13.39 -3.34
N GLU A 106 -2.36 13.04 -2.29
CA GLU A 106 -1.92 13.20 -0.89
C GLU A 106 -1.50 11.87 -0.23
N THR A 107 -1.78 10.73 -0.90
CA THR A 107 -1.44 9.41 -0.40
C THR A 107 0.07 9.18 -0.43
N PRO A 108 0.73 8.93 0.72
CA PRO A 108 2.12 8.49 0.69
C PRO A 108 2.22 7.12 0.04
N VAL A 109 3.16 6.92 -0.87
CA VAL A 109 3.45 5.62 -1.49
C VAL A 109 4.91 5.24 -1.29
N LEU A 110 5.19 3.95 -1.41
CA LEU A 110 6.54 3.42 -1.35
C LEU A 110 6.78 2.40 -2.46
N VAL A 111 7.84 2.59 -3.22
CA VAL A 111 8.34 1.59 -4.18
C VAL A 111 9.67 1.05 -3.68
N THR A 112 9.83 -0.27 -3.76
CA THR A 112 11.08 -0.95 -3.46
C THR A 112 11.52 -1.81 -4.65
N LEU A 113 12.81 -1.76 -4.97
CA LEU A 113 13.43 -2.54 -6.04
C LEU A 113 14.60 -3.32 -5.42
N THR A 114 14.50 -4.64 -5.36
CA THR A 114 15.54 -5.49 -4.79
C THR A 114 16.46 -6.01 -5.87
N GLU A 115 17.75 -5.78 -5.72
CA GLU A 115 18.82 -6.22 -6.59
C GLU A 115 19.70 -7.25 -5.86
N LEU A 116 19.87 -8.42 -6.49
CA LEU A 116 20.71 -9.50 -5.97
C LEU A 116 22.03 -9.51 -6.74
N LEU A 117 23.10 -9.03 -6.12
CA LEU A 117 24.41 -8.82 -6.75
C LEU A 117 25.34 -10.04 -6.65
N GLY A 118 24.81 -11.26 -6.55
CA GLY A 118 25.62 -12.47 -6.37
C GLY A 118 26.57 -12.34 -5.17
N ARG A 119 27.89 -12.28 -5.43
CA ARG A 119 28.91 -12.05 -4.37
C ARG A 119 28.90 -10.63 -3.79
N GLY A 120 28.23 -9.67 -4.44
CA GLY A 120 28.10 -8.28 -4.00
C GLY A 120 26.97 -8.04 -2.98
N GLY A 121 26.24 -9.08 -2.58
CA GLY A 121 25.18 -8.97 -1.58
C GLY A 121 23.82 -8.57 -2.15
N ILE A 122 23.00 -7.94 -1.31
CA ILE A 122 21.61 -7.58 -1.61
C ILE A 122 21.45 -6.07 -1.40
N THR A 123 20.97 -5.38 -2.44
CA THR A 123 20.66 -3.96 -2.39
C THR A 123 19.16 -3.78 -2.56
N VAL A 124 18.54 -2.97 -1.70
CA VAL A 124 17.13 -2.57 -1.83
C VAL A 124 17.10 -1.07 -2.13
N HIS A 125 16.75 -0.73 -3.36
CA HIS A 125 16.51 0.65 -3.77
C HIS A 125 15.10 1.06 -3.34
N THR A 126 14.94 2.25 -2.80
CA THR A 126 13.66 2.72 -2.25
C THR A 126 13.30 4.08 -2.82
N LEU A 127 12.06 4.23 -3.27
CA LEU A 127 11.49 5.47 -3.78
C LEU A 127 10.25 5.80 -2.95
N PRO A 128 10.40 6.50 -1.81
CA PRO A 128 9.28 7.00 -1.02
C PRO A 128 8.72 8.29 -1.65
N THR A 129 7.42 8.50 -1.56
CA THR A 129 6.81 9.83 -1.77
C THR A 129 6.42 10.47 -0.44
N ASN A 130 6.42 11.79 -0.44
CA ASN A 130 5.85 12.57 0.64
C ASN A 130 4.33 12.66 0.45
N GLY A 131 3.60 12.61 1.55
CA GLY A 131 2.14 12.53 1.58
C GLY A 131 1.70 12.17 3.00
N ASP A 132 0.60 12.72 3.51
CA ASP A 132 0.20 12.48 4.91
C ASP A 132 -1.29 12.14 5.06
N ALA A 133 -1.90 11.69 3.96
CA ALA A 133 -3.28 11.25 3.96
C ALA A 133 -3.53 10.16 5.01
N THR A 134 -4.74 10.19 5.55
CA THR A 134 -5.19 9.29 6.62
C THR A 134 -6.41 8.51 6.18
N LEU A 135 -6.51 7.27 6.66
CA LEU A 135 -7.77 6.55 6.67
C LEU A 135 -8.56 7.02 7.90
N VAL A 136 -9.59 7.80 7.62
CA VAL A 136 -10.58 8.20 8.62
C VAL A 136 -11.75 7.21 8.53
N PHE A 137 -12.15 6.63 9.66
CA PHE A 137 -13.43 5.92 9.71
C PHE A 137 -14.54 6.92 9.44
N ALA A 138 -15.37 6.65 8.42
CA ALA A 138 -16.64 7.35 8.34
C ALA A 138 -17.37 7.11 9.68
N PRO A 139 -17.91 8.15 10.34
CA PRO A 139 -18.71 7.92 11.53
C PRO A 139 -19.80 6.93 11.16
N ASP A 140 -20.02 5.96 12.05
CA ASP A 140 -21.14 5.03 11.92
C ASP A 140 -22.38 5.87 11.62
N VAL A 141 -23.00 5.67 10.46
CA VAL A 141 -24.34 6.21 10.20
C VAL A 141 -25.25 5.37 11.07
N SER A 142 -25.19 5.63 12.38
CA SER A 142 -25.99 4.97 13.38
C SER A 142 -27.44 5.19 12.95
N ALA A 143 -28.12 4.09 12.64
CA ALA A 143 -29.55 3.90 12.69
C ALA A 143 -30.32 5.19 12.97
N ARG A 144 -30.76 5.88 11.92
CA ARG A 144 -31.87 6.83 12.07
C ARG A 144 -33.07 5.94 12.43
N PRO A 145 -33.64 6.00 13.65
CA PRO A 145 -34.90 5.31 13.89
C PRO A 145 -35.90 5.86 12.86
N PRO A 146 -36.75 5.02 12.26
CA PRO A 146 -37.78 5.52 11.35
C PRO A 146 -38.58 6.57 12.12
N SER A 147 -38.66 7.77 11.54
CA SER A 147 -39.57 8.80 12.03
C SER A 147 -40.96 8.18 12.03
N ALA A 148 -41.50 7.90 13.22
CA ALA A 148 -42.90 7.63 13.39
C ALA A 148 -43.64 8.89 12.88
N PHE A 149 -44.30 8.75 11.74
CA PHE A 149 -45.28 9.73 11.31
C PHE A 149 -46.42 9.69 12.33
N ALA A 150 -46.70 10.87 12.89
CA ALA A 150 -47.91 11.21 13.60
C ALA A 150 -49.12 11.19 12.65
#